data_AF-A0A927VEL3-F1
#
_entry.id   AF-A0A927VEL3-F1
#
_cell.length_a   1.000
_cell.length_b   1.000
_cell.length_c   1.000
_cell.angle_alpha   90.00
_cell.angle_beta   90.00
_cell.angle_gamma   90.00
#
_symmetry.space_group_name_H-M   'P 1'
#
loop_
_entity.id
_entity.type
_entity.pdbx_description
1 polymer ?
#
loop_
_entity_poly.entity_id
_entity_poly.type
_entity_poly.pdbx_seq_one_letter_code
_entity_poly.pdbx_strand_id
1 'polypeptide(L)'
;MKKVIKVIVIVLTVLLFLFLGLLTFNYCYNEFTITKYEEHDYSQNDDLLTHTSIFQAYIAHYNNGNIHYQCGEYQEAIEDYKQALEAGAPHEDEECNVRVNLALAIIGTLPENYSASENVEQSIQTLEEAREYLLEEECALDDGEGHDDEAQQLKEEIDKLIEQLKQQQSGGGSDNPDEPKEDDENQTGETGNDREEEIKEELQQIQEESHQEREEELQLYEEVNTNTGHDFGGEIW
;
A
#
# COMPACT_ATOMS: atom_id res chain seq x y z
N MET A 1 -12.28 45.00 33.50
CA MET A 1 -12.11 44.80 32.04
C MET A 1 -10.64 44.74 31.62
N LYS A 2 -9.84 45.82 31.70
CA LYS A 2 -8.43 45.81 31.22
C LYS A 2 -7.51 44.72 31.82
N LYS A 3 -7.64 44.39 33.11
CA LYS A 3 -6.86 43.30 33.75
C LYS A 3 -7.26 41.91 33.25
N VAL A 4 -8.56 41.67 33.06
CA VAL A 4 -9.09 40.40 32.53
C VAL A 4 -8.63 40.21 31.08
N ILE A 5 -8.69 41.27 30.27
CA ILE A 5 -8.18 41.25 28.88
C ILE A 5 -6.69 40.90 28.85
N LYS A 6 -5.86 41.49 29.73
CA LYS A 6 -4.42 41.15 29.80
C LYS A 6 -4.17 39.69 30.16
N VAL A 7 -4.93 39.13 31.10
CA VAL A 7 -4.81 37.71 31.47
C VAL A 7 -5.20 36.81 30.29
N ILE A 8 -6.30 37.12 29.60
CA ILE A 8 -6.74 36.36 28.41
C ILE A 8 -5.66 36.39 27.32
N VAL A 9 -5.09 37.57 27.02
CA VAL A 9 -4.01 37.67 26.01
C VAL A 9 -2.81 36.83 26.40
N ILE A 10 -2.37 36.88 27.66
CA ILE A 10 -1.23 36.06 28.13
C ILE A 10 -1.53 34.56 27.97
N VAL A 11 -2.73 34.11 28.34
CA VAL A 11 -3.14 32.70 28.20
C VAL A 11 -3.14 32.29 26.72
N LEU A 12 -3.74 33.10 25.84
CA LEU A 12 -3.76 32.81 24.39
C LEU A 12 -2.35 32.76 23.79
N THR A 13 -1.46 33.65 24.20
CA THR A 13 -0.06 33.64 23.76
C THR A 13 0.67 32.37 24.22
N VAL A 14 0.47 31.93 25.47
CA VAL A 14 1.07 30.67 25.97
C VAL A 14 0.53 29.47 25.22
N LEU A 15 -0.79 29.40 24.97
CA LEU A 15 -1.39 28.32 24.18
C LEU A 15 -0.86 28.29 22.75
N LEU A 16 -0.65 29.44 22.12
CA LEU A 16 -0.04 29.53 20.79
C LEU A 16 1.39 28.97 20.78
N PHE A 17 2.23 29.32 21.77
CA PHE A 17 3.59 28.78 21.85
C PHE A 17 3.62 27.27 22.13
N LEU A 18 2.70 26.76 22.95
CA LEU A 18 2.57 25.31 23.17
C LEU A 18 2.15 24.59 21.89
N PHE A 19 1.21 25.16 21.13
CA PHE A 19 0.78 24.60 19.85
C PHE A 19 1.91 24.61 18.82
N LEU A 20 2.64 25.72 18.67
CA LEU A 20 3.81 25.80 17.79
C LEU A 20 4.92 24.81 18.20
N GLY A 21 5.12 24.63 19.51
CA GLY A 21 6.07 23.64 20.04
C GLY A 21 5.66 22.21 19.68
N LEU A 22 4.37 21.89 19.73
CA LEU A 22 3.84 20.59 19.30
C LEU A 22 4.05 20.36 17.80
N LEU A 23 3.71 21.34 16.96
CA LEU A 23 3.94 21.24 15.52
C LEU A 23 5.41 21.02 15.17
N THR A 24 6.32 21.76 15.85
CA THR A 24 7.76 21.61 15.65
C THR A 24 8.24 20.23 16.09
N PHE A 25 7.72 19.71 17.20
CA PHE A 25 8.04 18.38 17.68
C PHE A 25 7.58 17.30 16.68
N ASN A 26 6.33 17.37 16.20
CA ASN A 26 5.80 16.40 15.25
C ASN A 26 6.62 16.40 13.96
N TYR A 27 6.95 17.58 13.42
CA TYR A 27 7.80 17.70 12.22
C TYR A 27 9.18 17.07 12.44
N CYS A 28 9.89 17.42 13.52
CA CYS A 28 11.22 16.85 13.78
C CYS A 28 11.19 15.34 14.08
N TYR A 29 10.09 14.83 14.62
CA TYR A 29 9.94 13.40 14.88
C TYR A 29 9.68 12.65 13.56
N ASN A 30 8.79 13.16 12.70
CA ASN A 30 8.53 12.61 11.36
C ASN A 30 9.83 12.51 10.56
N GLU A 31 10.58 13.61 10.47
CA GLU A 31 11.89 13.67 9.81
C GLU A 31 12.90 12.65 10.36
N PHE A 32 12.89 12.45 11.68
CA PHE A 32 13.74 11.44 12.30
C PHE A 32 13.33 10.03 11.89
N THR A 33 12.03 9.73 11.83
CA THR A 33 11.51 8.44 11.37
C THR A 33 11.84 8.21 9.89
N ILE A 34 11.67 9.22 9.02
CA ILE A 34 12.05 9.18 7.60
C ILE A 34 13.52 8.79 7.44
N THR A 35 14.41 9.53 8.11
CA THR A 35 15.86 9.26 8.05
C THR A 35 16.18 7.81 8.44
N LYS A 36 15.43 7.27 9.41
CA LYS A 36 15.58 5.87 9.83
C LYS A 36 15.07 4.87 8.81
N TYR A 37 13.93 5.15 8.19
CA TYR A 37 13.40 4.34 7.11
C TYR A 37 14.37 4.28 5.91
N GLU A 38 14.94 5.42 5.49
CA GLU A 38 15.94 5.51 4.43
C GLU A 38 17.23 4.73 4.75
N GLU A 39 17.67 4.74 6.02
CA GLU A 39 18.78 3.92 6.51
C GLU A 39 18.44 2.41 6.56
N HIS A 40 17.23 2.01 6.14
CA HIS A 40 16.66 0.67 6.27
C HIS A 40 16.62 0.21 7.75
N ASP A 41 16.51 1.17 8.67
CA ASP A 41 16.40 0.97 10.12
C ASP A 41 14.93 1.14 10.54
N TYR A 42 14.14 0.09 10.33
CA TYR A 42 12.72 0.03 10.65
C TYR A 42 12.42 -0.13 12.17
N SER A 43 13.38 0.20 13.05
CA SER A 43 13.21 0.08 14.50
C SER A 43 12.42 1.23 15.14
N GLN A 44 12.20 2.31 14.39
CA GLN A 44 11.46 3.49 14.83
C GLN A 44 10.20 3.61 13.99
N ASN A 45 9.11 4.05 14.64
CA ASN A 45 7.81 4.22 14.01
C ASN A 45 7.14 5.53 14.47
N ASP A 46 6.04 5.87 13.82
CA ASP A 46 5.24 7.07 14.03
C ASP A 46 4.03 6.85 14.94
N ASP A 47 4.02 5.79 15.77
CA ASP A 47 2.96 5.52 16.75
C ASP A 47 2.67 6.72 17.67
N LEU A 48 3.71 7.47 18.02
CA LEU A 48 3.56 8.68 18.82
C LEU A 48 2.78 9.77 18.08
N LEU A 49 2.93 9.84 16.76
CA LEU A 49 2.30 10.83 15.90
C LEU A 49 0.84 10.49 15.59
N THR A 50 0.45 9.21 15.54
CA THR A 50 -0.96 8.78 15.32
C THR A 50 -1.94 9.43 16.32
N HIS A 51 -1.48 9.71 17.55
CA HIS A 51 -2.30 10.32 18.60
C HIS A 51 -2.05 11.83 18.81
N THR A 52 -0.98 12.38 18.24
CA THR A 52 -0.56 13.78 18.49
C THR A 52 -0.69 14.69 17.28
N SER A 53 -0.68 14.13 16.05
CA SER A 53 -0.89 14.85 14.79
C SER A 53 -2.37 14.88 14.40
N ILE A 54 -3.14 15.79 15.01
CA ILE A 54 -4.59 15.91 14.74
C ILE A 54 -4.89 16.28 13.27
N PHE A 55 -3.98 16.98 12.58
CA PHE A 55 -4.17 17.43 11.20
C PHE A 55 -3.50 16.54 10.14
N GLN A 56 -2.74 15.53 10.57
CA GLN A 56 -1.86 14.72 9.73
C GLN A 56 -1.83 13.27 10.23
N ALA A 57 -2.96 12.80 10.77
CA ALA A 57 -3.05 11.45 11.31
C ALA A 57 -2.85 10.39 10.23
N TYR A 58 -3.29 10.68 8.99
CA TYR A 58 -3.12 9.77 7.86
C TYR A 58 -1.64 9.47 7.57
N ILE A 59 -0.78 10.49 7.62
CA ILE A 59 0.68 10.36 7.39
C ILE A 59 1.29 9.35 8.35
N ALA A 60 1.06 9.53 9.66
CA ALA A 60 1.65 8.65 10.68
C ALA A 60 1.23 7.18 10.49
N HIS A 61 -0.03 6.95 10.13
CA HIS A 61 -0.53 5.62 9.84
C HIS A 61 0.06 5.06 8.55
N TYR A 62 0.13 5.84 7.48
CA TYR A 62 0.74 5.41 6.22
C TYR A 62 2.22 5.01 6.40
N ASN A 63 2.99 5.84 7.09
CA ASN A 63 4.40 5.63 7.39
C ASN A 63 4.62 4.36 8.23
N ASN A 64 3.80 4.15 9.25
CA ASN A 64 3.79 2.92 10.04
C ASN A 64 3.47 1.70 9.17
N GLY A 65 2.50 1.83 8.26
CA GLY A 65 2.14 0.78 7.31
C GLY A 65 3.34 0.38 6.45
N ASN A 66 4.09 1.36 5.96
CA ASN A 66 5.31 1.11 5.18
C ASN A 66 6.41 0.45 6.01
N ILE A 67 6.63 0.89 7.25
CA ILE A 67 7.57 0.25 8.19
C ILE A 67 7.19 -1.22 8.43
N HIS A 68 5.92 -1.51 8.74
CA HIS A 68 5.43 -2.87 8.95
C HIS A 68 5.56 -3.72 7.68
N TYR A 69 5.27 -3.15 6.51
CA TYR A 69 5.45 -3.82 5.22
C TYR A 69 6.91 -4.25 5.02
N GLN A 70 7.87 -3.35 5.24
CA GLN A 70 9.31 -3.66 5.10
C GLN A 70 9.79 -4.74 6.09
N CYS A 71 9.16 -4.83 7.25
CA CYS A 71 9.42 -5.89 8.23
C CYS A 71 8.76 -7.24 7.88
N GLY A 72 7.92 -7.31 6.83
CA GLY A 72 7.10 -8.47 6.49
C GLY A 72 5.90 -8.66 7.44
N GLU A 73 5.57 -7.64 8.23
CA GLU A 73 4.46 -7.60 9.19
C GLU A 73 3.19 -7.13 8.47
N TYR A 74 2.78 -7.89 7.45
CA TYR A 74 1.73 -7.47 6.52
C TYR A 74 0.37 -7.23 7.18
N GLN A 75 0.06 -7.94 8.28
CA GLN A 75 -1.22 -7.78 8.95
C GLN A 75 -1.31 -6.44 9.69
N GLU A 76 -0.21 -6.03 10.32
CA GLU A 76 -0.02 -4.72 10.94
C GLU A 76 -0.02 -3.62 9.87
N ALA A 77 0.66 -3.83 8.74
CA ALA A 77 0.66 -2.90 7.62
C ALA A 77 -0.76 -2.62 7.07
N ILE A 78 -1.56 -3.67 6.88
CA ILE A 78 -2.97 -3.55 6.46
C ILE A 78 -3.78 -2.68 7.41
N GLU A 79 -3.62 -2.89 8.71
CA GLU A 79 -4.36 -2.14 9.73
C GLU A 79 -3.96 -0.66 9.72
N ASP A 80 -2.68 -0.36 9.58
CA ASP A 80 -2.17 1.00 9.49
C ASP A 80 -2.65 1.70 8.21
N TYR A 81 -2.56 1.09 7.03
CA TYR A 81 -3.09 1.71 5.81
C TYR A 81 -4.60 1.96 5.87
N LYS A 82 -5.37 1.05 6.48
CA LYS A 82 -6.80 1.28 6.73
C LYS A 82 -7.04 2.48 7.65
N GLN A 83 -6.25 2.62 8.72
CA GLN A 83 -6.32 3.80 9.58
C GLN A 83 -5.90 5.08 8.87
N ALA A 84 -4.97 5.00 7.91
CA ALA A 84 -4.62 6.14 7.06
C ALA A 84 -5.79 6.58 6.17
N LEU A 85 -6.49 5.64 5.52
CA LEU A 85 -7.71 5.92 4.75
C LEU A 85 -8.83 6.51 5.64
N GLU A 86 -9.04 5.94 6.84
CA GLU A 86 -10.04 6.43 7.79
C GLU A 86 -9.73 7.85 8.30
N ALA A 87 -8.45 8.21 8.41
CA ALA A 87 -8.00 9.54 8.79
C ALA A 87 -8.24 10.59 7.69
N GLY A 88 -8.55 10.17 6.47
CA GLY A 88 -8.89 11.02 5.33
C GLY A 88 -7.66 11.61 4.66
N ALA A 89 -7.02 10.83 3.78
CA ALA A 89 -6.01 11.35 2.86
C ALA A 89 -6.56 12.57 2.09
N PRO A 90 -5.79 13.66 1.94
CA PRO A 90 -6.33 14.95 1.51
C PRO A 90 -6.54 15.08 -0.01
N HIS A 91 -5.79 14.36 -0.84
CA HIS A 91 -5.92 14.34 -2.30
C HIS A 91 -6.11 12.93 -2.87
N GLU A 92 -6.65 12.88 -4.09
CA GLU A 92 -6.97 11.65 -4.82
C GLU A 92 -5.69 10.80 -5.00
N ASP A 93 -4.58 11.44 -5.41
CA ASP A 93 -3.28 10.78 -5.60
C ASP A 93 -2.78 10.10 -4.30
N GLU A 94 -2.77 10.79 -3.16
CA GLU A 94 -2.31 10.16 -1.91
C GLU A 94 -3.23 9.06 -1.41
N GLU A 95 -4.55 9.17 -1.66
CA GLU A 95 -5.48 8.10 -1.35
C GLU A 95 -5.18 6.84 -2.18
N CYS A 96 -4.88 7.01 -3.47
CA CYS A 96 -4.48 5.91 -4.33
C CYS A 96 -3.16 5.26 -3.90
N ASN A 97 -2.14 6.05 -3.51
CA ASN A 97 -0.89 5.50 -2.95
C ASN A 97 -1.14 4.63 -1.71
N VAL A 98 -2.04 5.06 -0.81
CA VAL A 98 -2.43 4.27 0.37
C VAL A 98 -3.11 2.96 -0.05
N ARG A 99 -3.97 3.01 -1.07
CA ARG A 99 -4.70 1.83 -1.58
C ARG A 99 -3.78 0.84 -2.29
N VAL A 100 -2.82 1.33 -3.06
CA VAL A 100 -1.75 0.52 -3.69
C VAL A 100 -0.98 -0.22 -2.61
N ASN A 101 -0.45 0.49 -1.61
CA ASN A 101 0.30 -0.13 -0.53
C ASN A 101 -0.53 -1.09 0.34
N LEU A 102 -1.82 -0.79 0.54
CA LEU A 102 -2.75 -1.71 1.19
C LEU A 102 -2.96 -2.98 0.37
N ALA A 103 -3.18 -2.88 -0.94
CA ALA A 103 -3.33 -4.03 -1.83
C ALA A 103 -2.07 -4.91 -1.81
N LEU A 104 -0.89 -4.30 -1.88
CA LEU A 104 0.39 -5.00 -1.77
C LEU A 104 0.57 -5.70 -0.43
N ALA A 105 0.17 -5.06 0.67
CA ALA A 105 0.22 -5.69 1.99
C ALA A 105 -0.73 -6.90 2.06
N ILE A 106 -1.94 -6.79 1.50
CA ILE A 106 -2.89 -7.91 1.38
C ILE A 106 -2.28 -9.06 0.57
N ILE A 107 -1.65 -8.75 -0.57
CA ILE A 107 -0.92 -9.73 -1.39
C ILE A 107 0.22 -10.39 -0.60
N GLY A 108 0.94 -9.64 0.24
CA GLY A 108 1.97 -10.16 1.13
C GLY A 108 1.47 -11.21 2.12
N THR A 109 0.18 -11.23 2.44
CA THR A 109 -0.44 -12.25 3.32
C THR A 109 -0.69 -13.60 2.64
N LEU A 110 -0.45 -13.71 1.33
CA LEU A 110 -0.61 -14.97 0.61
C LEU A 110 0.28 -16.07 1.23
N PRO A 111 -0.22 -17.31 1.35
CA PRO A 111 0.59 -18.40 1.86
C PRO A 111 1.72 -18.74 0.87
N GLU A 112 2.86 -19.23 1.36
CA GLU A 112 4.01 -19.61 0.49
C GLU A 112 3.61 -20.57 -0.65
N ASN A 113 2.63 -21.43 -0.42
CA ASN A 113 2.06 -22.36 -1.39
C ASN A 113 0.66 -21.92 -1.87
N TYR A 114 0.50 -20.65 -2.23
CA TYR A 114 -0.77 -20.06 -2.68
C TYR A 114 -1.37 -20.73 -3.93
N SER A 115 -0.53 -21.22 -4.84
CA SER A 115 -0.98 -21.96 -6.04
C SER A 115 -1.36 -23.42 -5.76
N ALA A 116 -1.15 -23.94 -4.54
CA ALA A 116 -1.55 -25.29 -4.17
C ALA A 116 -3.07 -25.43 -4.15
N SER A 117 -3.59 -26.59 -4.56
CA SER A 117 -5.05 -26.81 -4.68
C SER A 117 -5.84 -26.59 -3.39
N GLU A 118 -5.21 -26.71 -2.22
CA GLU A 118 -5.82 -26.46 -0.91
C GLU A 118 -5.91 -24.97 -0.54
N ASN A 119 -5.07 -24.12 -1.16
CA ASN A 119 -4.98 -22.68 -0.90
C ASN A 119 -5.47 -21.82 -2.06
N VAL A 120 -5.63 -22.38 -3.26
CA VAL A 120 -5.95 -21.61 -4.47
C VAL A 120 -7.23 -20.79 -4.33
N GLU A 121 -8.26 -21.34 -3.70
CA GLU A 121 -9.53 -20.65 -3.46
C GLU A 121 -9.34 -19.45 -2.52
N GLN A 122 -8.62 -19.65 -1.41
CA GLN A 122 -8.28 -18.57 -0.48
C GLN A 122 -7.39 -17.51 -1.15
N SER A 123 -6.44 -17.94 -1.99
CA SER A 123 -5.48 -17.05 -2.65
C SER A 123 -6.17 -16.15 -3.67
N ILE A 124 -7.10 -16.71 -4.45
CA ILE A 124 -7.97 -15.93 -5.33
C ILE A 124 -8.79 -14.93 -4.52
N GLN A 125 -9.36 -15.35 -3.37
CA GLN A 125 -10.13 -14.44 -2.53
C GLN A 125 -9.27 -13.27 -2.00
N THR A 126 -8.03 -13.54 -1.55
CA THR A 126 -7.09 -12.51 -1.10
C THR A 126 -6.72 -11.55 -2.22
N LEU A 127 -6.48 -12.06 -3.44
CA LEU A 127 -6.20 -11.25 -4.61
C LEU A 127 -7.40 -10.40 -5.04
N GLU A 128 -8.61 -10.97 -5.00
CA GLU A 128 -9.86 -10.25 -5.27
C GLU A 128 -10.07 -9.13 -4.22
N GLU A 129 -9.76 -9.37 -2.94
CA GLU A 129 -9.79 -8.33 -1.91
C GLU A 129 -8.79 -7.20 -2.19
N ALA A 130 -7.53 -7.53 -2.53
CA ALA A 130 -6.52 -6.53 -2.88
C ALA A 130 -6.97 -5.68 -4.07
N ARG A 131 -7.49 -6.33 -5.11
CA ARG A 131 -8.06 -5.69 -6.30
C ARG A 131 -9.23 -4.76 -5.98
N GLU A 132 -10.11 -5.12 -5.04
CA GLU A 132 -11.23 -4.28 -4.64
C GLU A 132 -10.77 -2.92 -4.10
N TYR A 133 -9.73 -2.88 -3.27
CA TYR A 133 -9.20 -1.60 -2.75
C TYR A 133 -8.64 -0.69 -3.84
N LEU A 134 -8.09 -1.26 -4.93
CA LEU A 134 -7.57 -0.51 -6.08
C LEU A 134 -8.70 0.09 -6.94
N LEU A 135 -9.89 -0.53 -6.95
CA LEU A 135 -11.02 -0.03 -7.73
C LEU A 135 -11.83 1.07 -7.01
N GLU A 136 -11.64 1.22 -5.71
CA GLU A 136 -12.27 2.28 -4.93
C GLU A 136 -11.71 3.66 -5.29
N GLU A 137 -12.57 4.69 -5.16
CA GLU A 137 -12.27 6.09 -5.56
C GLU A 137 -11.67 6.26 -6.97
N GLU A 138 -11.94 5.30 -7.86
CA GLU A 138 -11.49 5.31 -9.27
C GLU A 138 -9.96 5.31 -9.43
N CYS A 139 -9.20 4.82 -8.42
CA CYS A 139 -7.73 4.68 -8.53
C CYS A 139 -7.34 3.79 -9.72
N ALA A 140 -8.01 2.65 -9.87
CA ALA A 140 -7.99 1.79 -11.05
C ALA A 140 -9.42 1.58 -11.59
N LEU A 141 -9.52 1.21 -12.86
CA LEU A 141 -10.79 0.90 -13.52
C LEU A 141 -10.75 -0.47 -14.21
N ASP A 142 -11.92 -1.08 -14.31
CA ASP A 142 -12.10 -2.28 -15.13
C ASP A 142 -12.08 -1.98 -16.63
N ASP A 143 -12.62 -0.83 -17.02
CA ASP A 143 -12.69 -0.36 -18.39
C ASP A 143 -12.13 1.06 -18.48
N GLY A 144 -10.89 1.21 -18.92
CA GLY A 144 -10.22 2.52 -19.07
C GLY A 144 -8.98 2.64 -18.19
N GLU A 145 -8.54 3.87 -17.97
CA GLU A 145 -7.42 4.21 -17.09
C GLU A 145 -8.02 4.94 -15.88
N GLY A 146 -7.67 4.47 -14.67
CA GLY A 146 -8.03 5.15 -13.42
C GLY A 146 -7.26 6.45 -13.21
N HIS A 147 -7.42 7.05 -12.04
CA HIS A 147 -6.68 8.26 -11.66
C HIS A 147 -5.19 7.99 -11.40
N ASP A 148 -4.82 6.74 -11.14
CA ASP A 148 -3.48 6.34 -10.75
C ASP A 148 -2.94 5.19 -11.63
N ASP A 149 -1.78 5.42 -12.25
CA ASP A 149 -1.17 4.49 -13.20
C ASP A 149 -0.66 3.22 -12.48
N GLU A 150 -0.11 3.37 -11.27
CA GLU A 150 0.41 2.26 -10.45
C GLU A 150 -0.74 1.34 -9.98
N ALA A 151 -1.82 1.92 -9.47
CA ALA A 151 -3.02 1.18 -9.11
C ALA A 151 -3.60 0.42 -10.31
N GLN A 152 -3.62 1.05 -11.50
CA GLN A 152 -4.09 0.40 -12.72
C GLN A 152 -3.19 -0.77 -13.12
N GLN A 153 -1.86 -0.59 -13.10
CA GLN A 153 -0.91 -1.65 -13.42
C GLN A 153 -1.02 -2.83 -12.44
N LEU A 154 -0.97 -2.54 -11.13
CA LEU A 154 -1.08 -3.57 -10.09
C LEU A 154 -2.40 -4.34 -10.20
N LYS A 155 -3.50 -3.65 -10.49
CA LYS A 155 -4.80 -4.28 -10.72
C LYS A 155 -4.76 -5.26 -11.90
N GLU A 156 -4.12 -4.88 -13.01
CA GLU A 156 -3.98 -5.74 -14.19
C GLU A 156 -3.10 -6.97 -13.93
N GLU A 157 -2.06 -6.83 -13.10
CA GLU A 157 -1.22 -7.95 -12.68
C GLU A 157 -1.98 -8.91 -11.76
N ILE A 158 -2.74 -8.38 -10.81
CA ILE A 158 -3.65 -9.18 -9.96
C ILE A 158 -4.67 -9.94 -10.82
N ASP A 159 -5.28 -9.29 -11.81
CA ASP A 159 -6.26 -9.93 -12.72
C ASP A 159 -5.64 -11.10 -13.49
N LYS A 160 -4.43 -10.93 -14.02
CA LYS A 160 -3.69 -12.00 -14.71
C LYS A 160 -3.44 -13.16 -13.77
N LEU A 161 -2.93 -12.90 -12.57
CA LEU A 161 -2.64 -13.93 -11.59
C LEU A 161 -3.90 -14.70 -11.17
N ILE A 162 -5.02 -13.99 -10.93
CA ILE A 162 -6.32 -14.61 -10.63
C ILE A 162 -6.74 -15.55 -11.77
N GLU A 163 -6.62 -15.12 -13.03
CA GLU A 163 -6.98 -15.94 -14.18
C GLU A 163 -6.09 -17.20 -14.30
N GLN A 164 -4.77 -17.06 -14.09
CA GLN A 164 -3.84 -18.19 -14.07
C GLN A 164 -4.22 -19.23 -13.00
N LEU A 165 -4.54 -18.78 -11.78
CA LEU A 165 -4.95 -19.63 -10.67
C LEU A 165 -6.31 -20.33 -10.96
N LYS A 166 -7.28 -19.61 -11.54
CA LYS A 166 -8.59 -20.17 -11.94
C LYS A 166 -8.47 -21.25 -13.02
N GLN A 167 -7.59 -21.06 -14.00
CA GLN A 167 -7.31 -22.06 -15.03
C GLN A 167 -6.64 -23.32 -14.44
N GLN A 168 -5.72 -23.17 -13.49
CA GLN A 168 -5.09 -24.30 -12.79
C GLN A 168 -6.11 -25.12 -12.00
N GLN A 169 -7.08 -24.47 -11.34
CA GLN A 169 -8.16 -25.13 -10.63
C GLN A 169 -9.09 -25.91 -11.59
N SER A 170 -9.35 -25.36 -12.78
CA SER A 170 -10.24 -25.94 -13.79
C SER A 170 -9.59 -27.07 -14.60
N GLY A 171 -8.27 -27.06 -14.78
CA GLY A 171 -7.50 -28.10 -15.48
C GLY A 171 -7.39 -29.45 -14.73
N GLY A 172 -7.89 -29.52 -13.49
CA GLY A 172 -7.86 -30.72 -12.65
C GLY A 172 -9.09 -31.63 -12.73
N GLY A 173 -10.09 -31.34 -13.58
CA GLY A 173 -11.31 -32.15 -13.60
C GLY A 173 -12.18 -32.02 -14.84
N SER A 174 -11.95 -32.86 -15.86
CA SER A 174 -13.02 -33.44 -16.68
C SER A 174 -12.51 -34.62 -17.51
N ASP A 175 -12.41 -35.80 -16.89
CA ASP A 175 -12.55 -37.07 -17.63
C ASP A 175 -14.05 -37.36 -17.72
N ASN A 176 -14.75 -36.72 -18.66
CA ASN A 176 -16.11 -37.10 -19.05
C ASN A 176 -16.04 -37.80 -20.43
N PRO A 177 -16.34 -39.11 -20.55
CA PRO A 177 -16.03 -39.87 -21.78
C PRO A 177 -16.91 -39.59 -23.02
N ASP A 178 -17.82 -38.61 -23.01
CA ASP A 178 -18.94 -38.59 -23.97
C ASP A 178 -19.22 -37.24 -24.66
N GLU A 179 -18.19 -36.51 -25.11
CA GLU A 179 -18.37 -35.51 -26.18
C GLU A 179 -17.30 -35.60 -27.28
N PRO A 180 -17.69 -35.38 -28.56
CA PRO A 180 -16.83 -35.64 -29.71
C PRO A 180 -15.75 -34.57 -29.84
N LYS A 181 -14.51 -35.04 -30.03
CA LYS A 181 -13.30 -34.24 -30.25
C LYS A 181 -13.47 -33.27 -31.41
N GLU A 182 -13.44 -31.97 -31.12
CA GLU A 182 -12.94 -30.99 -32.09
C GLU A 182 -11.41 -30.96 -31.98
N ASP A 183 -10.77 -31.13 -33.13
CA ASP A 183 -9.33 -31.08 -33.29
C ASP A 183 -8.85 -29.65 -33.03
N ASP A 184 -8.32 -29.38 -31.83
CA ASP A 184 -7.49 -28.20 -31.60
C ASP A 184 -6.02 -28.64 -31.56
N GLU A 185 -5.31 -28.29 -32.63
CA GLU A 185 -3.90 -28.55 -32.79
C GLU A 185 -3.11 -27.63 -31.84
N ASN A 186 -2.23 -28.27 -31.06
CA ASN A 186 -1.01 -27.69 -30.50
C ASN A 186 -1.14 -26.92 -29.16
N GLN A 187 -1.58 -27.61 -28.10
CA GLN A 187 -1.11 -27.31 -26.74
C GLN A 187 0.17 -28.13 -26.47
N THR A 188 1.33 -27.49 -26.60
CA THR A 188 2.51 -27.89 -25.85
C THR A 188 2.15 -27.83 -24.36
N GLY A 189 1.92 -28.98 -23.74
CA GLY A 189 1.63 -29.06 -22.32
C GLY A 189 2.84 -28.60 -21.54
N GLU A 190 2.77 -27.38 -21.00
CA GLU A 190 3.60 -26.95 -19.89
C GLU A 190 3.39 -27.91 -18.74
N THR A 191 4.49 -28.40 -18.17
CA THR A 191 4.37 -29.29 -17.02
C THR A 191 3.89 -28.47 -15.82
N GLY A 192 3.14 -29.09 -14.89
CA GLY A 192 2.59 -28.35 -13.74
C GLY A 192 3.61 -27.63 -12.87
N ASN A 193 4.90 -27.96 -13.02
CA ASN A 193 6.01 -27.27 -12.37
C ASN A 193 6.42 -25.98 -13.09
N ASP A 194 6.29 -25.92 -14.42
CA ASP A 194 6.66 -24.72 -15.20
C ASP A 194 5.67 -23.57 -14.94
N ARG A 195 4.39 -23.91 -14.82
CA ARG A 195 3.31 -22.95 -14.53
C ARG A 195 3.34 -22.42 -13.09
N GLU A 196 3.78 -23.24 -12.14
CA GLU A 196 3.94 -22.82 -10.75
C GLU A 196 5.08 -21.80 -10.60
N GLU A 197 6.18 -21.97 -11.35
CA GLU A 197 7.29 -21.01 -11.35
C GLU A 197 6.90 -19.68 -12.00
N GLU A 198 6.17 -19.70 -13.12
CA GLU A 198 5.64 -18.48 -13.76
C GLU A 198 4.78 -17.65 -12.80
N ILE A 199 3.87 -18.31 -12.10
CA ILE A 199 3.01 -17.68 -11.09
C ILE A 199 3.83 -17.04 -9.94
N LYS A 200 4.95 -17.66 -9.54
CA LYS A 200 5.86 -17.12 -8.50
C LYS A 200 6.66 -15.92 -9.00
N GLU A 201 7.09 -15.96 -10.25
CA GLU A 201 7.78 -14.84 -10.89
C GLU A 201 6.86 -13.62 -10.97
N GLU A 202 5.58 -13.78 -11.33
CA GLU A 202 4.60 -12.67 -11.34
C GLU A 202 4.42 -12.04 -9.96
N LEU A 203 4.30 -12.85 -8.90
CA LEU A 203 4.15 -12.33 -7.53
C LEU A 203 5.41 -11.61 -7.03
N GLN A 204 6.59 -12.14 -7.37
CA GLN A 204 7.85 -11.48 -7.04
C GLN A 204 7.98 -10.15 -7.76
N GLN A 205 7.58 -10.09 -9.03
CA GLN A 205 7.57 -8.87 -9.81
C GLN A 205 6.67 -7.80 -9.17
N ILE A 206 5.43 -8.15 -8.80
CA ILE A 206 4.50 -7.26 -8.08
C ILE A 206 5.16 -6.65 -6.83
N GLN A 207 5.87 -7.48 -6.05
CA GLN A 207 6.54 -7.01 -4.83
C GLN A 207 7.78 -6.17 -5.13
N GLU A 208 8.60 -6.56 -6.10
CA GLU A 208 9.82 -5.86 -6.48
C GLU A 208 9.54 -4.48 -7.08
N GLU A 209 8.53 -4.35 -7.95
CA GLU A 209 8.12 -3.08 -8.54
C GLU A 209 7.68 -2.10 -7.45
N SER A 210 6.84 -2.57 -6.52
CA SER A 210 6.46 -1.80 -5.33
C SER A 210 7.63 -1.36 -4.46
N HIS A 211 8.65 -2.20 -4.29
CA HIS A 211 9.86 -1.82 -3.55
C HIS A 211 10.65 -0.74 -4.29
N GLN A 212 10.80 -0.87 -5.62
CA GLN A 212 11.49 0.13 -6.43
C GLN A 212 10.77 1.47 -6.45
N GLU A 213 9.45 1.48 -6.61
CA GLU A 213 8.66 2.71 -6.65
C GLU A 213 8.74 3.48 -5.32
N ARG A 214 8.64 2.79 -4.18
CA ARG A 214 8.88 3.43 -2.87
C ARG A 214 10.30 3.97 -2.71
N GLU A 215 11.30 3.28 -3.25
CA GLU A 215 12.67 3.81 -3.27
C GLU A 215 12.83 5.02 -4.20
N GLU A 216 12.10 5.07 -5.32
CA GLU A 216 12.11 6.18 -6.26
C GLU A 216 11.35 7.39 -5.72
N GLU A 217 10.21 7.20 -5.06
CA GLU A 217 9.47 8.26 -4.36
C GLU A 217 10.36 8.92 -3.29
N LEU A 218 11.06 8.11 -2.49
CA LEU A 218 12.06 8.59 -1.53
C LEU A 218 13.20 9.38 -2.20
N GLN A 219 13.73 8.92 -3.34
CA GLN A 219 14.82 9.61 -4.05
C GLN A 219 14.37 10.91 -4.71
N LEU A 220 13.18 10.92 -5.31
CA LEU A 220 12.57 12.11 -5.88
C LEU A 220 12.34 13.16 -4.78
N TYR A 221 11.92 12.70 -3.60
CA TYR A 221 11.76 13.52 -2.42
C TYR A 221 13.09 14.17 -1.97
N GLU A 222 14.21 13.42 -1.89
CA GLU A 222 15.54 13.98 -1.61
C GLU A 222 15.91 15.09 -2.62
N GLU A 223 15.58 14.91 -3.90
CA GLU A 223 15.90 15.86 -4.96
C GLU A 223 15.03 17.15 -4.86
N VAL A 224 13.73 17.01 -4.60
CA VAL A 224 12.77 18.14 -4.52
C VAL A 224 13.04 19.01 -3.28
N ASN A 225 13.41 18.43 -2.14
CA ASN A 225 13.68 19.16 -0.90
C ASN A 225 14.94 20.08 -1.01
N THR A 226 15.82 19.84 -2.00
CA THR A 226 16.94 20.75 -2.29
C THR A 226 16.55 22.02 -3.05
N ASN A 227 15.35 22.09 -3.65
CA ASN A 227 15.02 23.12 -4.65
C ASN A 227 13.73 23.92 -4.41
N THR A 228 12.80 23.46 -3.57
CA THR A 228 11.54 24.18 -3.31
C THR A 228 11.23 24.34 -1.83
N GLY A 229 11.18 25.58 -1.37
CA GLY A 229 10.84 25.91 0.01
C GLY A 229 9.36 25.71 0.33
N HIS A 230 9.12 24.96 1.40
CA HIS A 230 7.93 24.88 2.24
C HIS A 230 6.65 24.34 1.60
N ASP A 231 6.39 23.06 1.86
CA ASP A 231 5.07 22.64 2.33
C ASP A 231 5.11 22.40 3.86
N PHE A 232 4.03 22.72 4.56
CA PHE A 232 3.87 22.49 6.00
C PHE A 232 2.83 21.38 6.26
N GLY A 233 2.69 20.46 5.31
CA GLY A 233 2.17 19.10 5.52
C GLY A 233 3.32 18.21 6.00
N GLY A 234 3.11 17.40 7.03
CA GLY A 234 4.01 16.28 7.34
C GLY A 234 4.04 15.34 6.14
N GLU A 235 5.11 14.57 6.03
CA GLU A 235 5.47 13.90 4.79
C GLU A 235 5.20 12.40 4.89
N ILE A 236 4.64 11.85 3.82
CA ILE A 236 4.45 10.42 3.59
C ILE A 236 5.59 9.85 2.73
N TRP A 237 5.88 8.55 2.89
CA TRP A 237 6.80 7.74 2.07
C TRP A 237 6.37 6.28 2.14
#